data_AF-A0AAN9UJJ1-F1
#
_entry.id   AF-A0AAN9UJJ1-F1
#
_cell.length_a   1.000
_cell.length_b   1.000
_cell.length_c   1.000
_cell.angle_alpha   90.00
_cell.angle_beta   90.00
_cell.angle_gamma   90.00
#
_symmetry.space_group_name_H-M   'P 1'
#
loop_
_entity.id
_entity.type
_entity.pdbx_description
1 polymer ?
#
loop_
_entity_poly.entity_id
_entity_poly.type
_entity_poly.pdbx_seq_one_letter_code
_entity_poly.pdbx_strand_id
1 'polypeptide(L)'
;MADCNSSCGGHRPSRYEHALAGQPAYAVYFDHARRSKPEFRRQLRRNDKQQARRAKEHAEAETQNKRQTIKQVVDEAKEEGFPTSVEEKEAYFLDQVTIGEQLGTDREYRTRKANRGSMKKTGSELLTWDGDIASRTLEAALAFYKGLKVYPTPGDLINIYDKTVPKPILDILAEMIAYDGSLRIEALSGGIPGMPNLGNISDIPNVGLD
;
A
#
# COMPACT_ATOMS: atom_id res chain seq x y z
N MET A 1 61.13 29.67 -30.40
CA MET A 1 60.91 30.81 -29.49
C MET A 1 59.41 31.08 -29.50
N ALA A 2 58.82 31.14 -28.30
CA ALA A 2 57.40 30.92 -28.07
C ALA A 2 56.50 32.03 -28.61
N ASP A 3 55.38 31.61 -29.19
CA ASP A 3 54.26 32.45 -29.58
C ASP A 3 53.56 33.02 -28.34
N CYS A 4 53.46 34.35 -28.30
CA CYS A 4 52.63 35.08 -27.37
C CYS A 4 51.20 35.09 -27.95
N ASN A 5 50.27 34.33 -27.38
CA ASN A 5 48.87 34.40 -27.76
C ASN A 5 47.99 34.76 -26.57
N SER A 6 47.18 35.79 -26.80
CA SER A 6 46.47 36.60 -25.84
C SER A 6 45.34 35.80 -25.18
N SER A 7 45.42 35.67 -23.85
CA SER A 7 44.38 35.05 -23.02
C SER A 7 43.18 36.00 -22.90
N CYS A 8 42.22 35.87 -23.80
CA CYS A 8 40.88 36.47 -23.66
C CYS A 8 40.13 35.77 -22.52
N GLY A 9 40.28 36.29 -21.30
CA GLY A 9 39.52 35.89 -20.12
C GLY A 9 38.06 36.34 -20.24
N GLY A 10 37.21 35.49 -20.82
CA GLY A 10 35.75 35.66 -20.78
C GLY A 10 35.22 35.39 -19.37
N HIS A 11 35.07 36.45 -18.57
CA HIS A 11 34.29 36.39 -17.33
C HIS A 11 32.81 36.23 -17.68
N ARG A 12 32.30 34.98 -17.68
CA ARG A 12 30.85 34.74 -17.69
C ARG A 12 30.32 35.11 -16.30
N PRO A 13 29.40 36.08 -16.15
CA PRO A 13 28.76 36.28 -14.87
C PRO A 13 27.93 35.03 -14.54
N SER A 14 28.23 34.43 -13.40
CA SER A 14 27.45 33.35 -12.78
C SER A 14 26.00 33.81 -12.60
N ARG A 15 25.12 33.44 -13.53
CA ARG A 15 23.69 33.75 -13.47
C ARG A 15 22.95 32.75 -12.57
N TYR A 16 23.36 32.50 -11.33
CA TYR A 16 22.56 31.66 -10.40
C TYR A 16 22.70 32.01 -8.90
N GLU A 17 22.93 33.27 -8.52
CA GLU A 17 23.16 33.64 -7.10
C GLU A 17 21.97 34.32 -6.37
N HIS A 18 20.76 34.38 -6.95
CA HIS A 18 19.62 35.10 -6.30
C HIS A 18 18.33 34.29 -6.11
N ALA A 19 18.33 32.98 -6.33
CA ALA A 19 17.12 32.17 -6.15
C ALA A 19 16.86 31.70 -4.69
N LEU A 20 17.64 32.17 -3.70
CA LEU A 20 17.54 31.72 -2.29
C LEU A 20 17.16 32.80 -1.27
N ALA A 21 16.94 34.06 -1.69
CA ALA A 21 16.64 35.17 -0.76
C ALA A 21 15.21 35.13 -0.16
N GLY A 22 14.33 34.24 -0.63
CA GLY A 22 12.93 34.17 -0.15
C GLY A 22 12.73 33.33 1.12
N GLN A 23 13.61 32.37 1.41
CA GLN A 23 13.40 31.40 2.48
C GLN A 23 13.62 31.93 3.91
N PRO A 24 14.73 32.64 4.23
CA PRO A 24 14.92 33.17 5.59
C PRO A 24 13.93 34.30 5.88
N ALA A 25 13.61 35.14 4.89
CA ALA A 25 12.65 36.23 5.04
C ALA A 25 11.25 35.72 5.38
N TYR A 26 10.79 34.64 4.73
CA TYR A 26 9.50 34.01 5.06
C TYR A 26 9.50 33.41 6.45
N ALA A 27 10.58 32.74 6.88
CA ALA A 27 10.68 32.17 8.22
C ALA A 27 10.61 33.25 9.32
N VAL A 28 11.32 34.37 9.15
CA VAL A 28 11.28 35.52 10.07
C VAL A 28 9.88 36.17 10.09
N TYR A 29 9.29 36.41 8.92
CA TYR A 29 7.91 36.91 8.82
C TYR A 29 6.90 35.96 9.48
N PHE A 30 7.02 34.66 9.26
CA PHE A 30 6.13 33.63 9.81
C PHE A 30 6.25 33.54 11.33
N ASP A 31 7.46 33.61 11.90
CA ASP A 31 7.68 33.66 13.36
C ASP A 31 7.11 34.95 13.98
N HIS A 32 7.28 36.10 13.32
CA HIS A 32 6.69 37.35 13.77
C HIS A 32 5.15 37.29 13.69
N ALA A 33 4.59 36.81 12.59
CA ALA A 33 3.14 36.72 12.36
C ALA A 33 2.45 35.72 13.32
N ARG A 34 3.08 34.59 13.64
CA ARG A 34 2.54 33.61 14.62
C ARG A 34 2.51 34.14 16.06
N ARG A 35 3.41 35.06 16.42
CA ARG A 35 3.46 35.65 17.77
C ARG A 35 2.59 36.89 17.91
N SER A 36 2.54 37.73 16.88
CA SER A 36 1.90 39.07 16.95
C SER A 36 0.42 39.11 16.56
N LYS A 37 -0.09 38.18 15.75
CA LYS A 37 -1.44 38.26 15.16
C LYS A 37 -2.36 37.11 15.64
N PRO A 38 -3.38 37.37 16.48
CA PRO A 38 -4.33 36.34 16.93
C PRO A 38 -5.06 35.60 15.80
N GLU A 39 -5.50 36.32 14.76
CA GLU A 39 -6.20 35.72 13.61
C GLU A 39 -5.30 34.80 12.77
N PHE A 40 -4.01 35.16 12.62
CA PHE A 40 -3.04 34.31 11.91
C PHE A 40 -2.86 32.95 12.62
N ARG A 41 -2.83 32.93 13.95
CA ARG A 41 -2.77 31.69 14.75
C ARG A 41 -4.04 30.84 14.59
N ARG A 42 -5.21 31.49 14.59
CA ARG A 42 -6.51 30.82 14.36
C ARG A 42 -6.54 30.18 12.99
N GLN A 43 -6.10 30.90 11.96
CA GLN A 43 -6.04 30.39 10.60
C GLN A 43 -5.06 29.22 10.47
N LEU A 44 -3.88 29.30 11.10
CA LEU A 44 -2.90 28.20 11.08
C LEU A 44 -3.49 26.92 11.68
N ARG A 45 -4.12 27.00 12.86
CA ARG A 45 -4.79 25.85 13.50
C ARG A 45 -5.92 25.27 12.64
N ARG A 46 -6.69 26.13 11.95
CA ARG A 46 -7.75 25.69 11.02
C ARG A 46 -7.15 24.96 9.82
N ASN A 47 -6.08 25.50 9.24
CA ASN A 47 -5.37 24.88 8.13
C ASN A 47 -4.75 23.53 8.53
N ASP A 48 -4.07 23.45 9.68
CA ASP A 48 -3.48 22.20 10.19
C ASP A 48 -4.55 21.15 10.44
N LYS A 49 -5.66 21.53 11.08
CA LYS A 49 -6.82 20.65 11.29
C LYS A 49 -7.43 20.20 9.97
N GLN A 50 -7.51 21.09 8.97
CA GLN A 50 -8.04 20.76 7.67
C GLN A 50 -7.10 19.88 6.85
N GLN A 51 -5.78 20.08 6.95
CA GLN A 51 -4.78 19.18 6.36
C GLN A 51 -4.84 17.79 7.01
N ALA A 52 -4.97 17.72 8.34
CA ALA A 52 -5.14 16.44 9.03
C ALA A 52 -6.45 15.73 8.62
N ARG A 53 -7.56 16.47 8.47
CA ARG A 53 -8.82 15.93 7.95
C ARG A 53 -8.69 15.43 6.51
N ARG A 54 -8.14 16.23 5.61
CA ARG A 54 -7.89 15.83 4.21
C ARG A 54 -6.97 14.63 4.13
N ALA A 55 -5.89 14.58 4.91
CA ALA A 55 -4.98 13.43 4.93
C ALA A 55 -5.70 12.15 5.39
N LYS A 56 -6.56 12.26 6.40
CA LYS A 56 -7.41 11.14 6.85
C LYS A 56 -8.41 10.72 5.77
N GLU A 57 -9.13 11.67 5.17
CA GLU A 57 -10.08 11.42 4.06
C GLU A 57 -9.39 10.78 2.85
N HIS A 58 -8.19 11.24 2.48
CA HIS A 58 -7.39 10.64 1.41
C HIS A 58 -6.94 9.22 1.77
N ALA A 59 -6.48 8.97 2.99
CA ALA A 59 -6.09 7.62 3.42
C ALA A 59 -7.29 6.65 3.42
N GLU A 60 -8.46 7.10 3.88
CA GLU A 60 -9.70 6.34 3.82
C GLU A 60 -10.12 6.07 2.37
N ALA A 61 -10.09 7.09 1.50
CA ALA A 61 -10.40 6.93 0.08
C ALA A 61 -9.43 5.97 -0.62
N GLU A 62 -8.14 6.02 -0.31
CA GLU A 62 -7.17 5.06 -0.84
C GLU A 62 -7.47 3.62 -0.42
N THR A 63 -7.85 3.40 0.85
CA THR A 63 -8.26 2.05 1.30
C THR A 63 -9.54 1.59 0.62
N GLN A 64 -10.51 2.49 0.40
CA GLN A 64 -11.75 2.17 -0.31
C GLN A 64 -11.48 1.86 -1.79
N ASN A 65 -10.63 2.64 -2.46
CA ASN A 65 -10.24 2.41 -3.85
C ASN A 65 -9.55 1.05 -4.00
N LYS A 66 -8.62 0.71 -3.11
CA LYS A 66 -7.96 -0.61 -3.10
C LYS A 66 -8.98 -1.74 -2.97
N ARG A 67 -9.91 -1.62 -2.01
CA ARG A 67 -11.00 -2.60 -1.83
C ARG A 67 -11.88 -2.72 -3.06
N GLN A 68 -12.18 -1.61 -3.72
CA GLN A 68 -12.98 -1.62 -4.95
C GLN A 68 -12.25 -2.34 -6.08
N THR A 69 -10.94 -2.09 -6.26
CA THR A 69 -10.12 -2.82 -7.24
C THR A 69 -10.09 -4.31 -6.95
N ILE A 70 -9.88 -4.71 -5.68
CA ILE A 70 -9.88 -6.13 -5.28
C ILE A 70 -11.21 -6.80 -5.63
N LYS A 71 -12.35 -6.13 -5.36
CA LYS A 71 -13.68 -6.65 -5.70
C LYS A 71 -13.85 -6.86 -7.19
N GLN A 72 -13.50 -5.85 -8.00
CA GLN A 72 -13.60 -5.93 -9.46
C GLN A 72 -12.81 -7.12 -10.02
N VAL A 73 -11.58 -7.30 -9.56
CA VAL A 73 -10.71 -8.39 -10.01
C VAL A 73 -11.24 -9.76 -9.58
N VAL A 74 -11.81 -9.86 -8.38
CA VAL A 74 -12.46 -11.10 -7.91
C VAL A 74 -13.73 -11.41 -8.71
N ASP A 75 -14.54 -10.40 -9.03
CA ASP A 75 -15.75 -10.57 -9.83
C ASP A 75 -15.40 -11.00 -11.25
N GLU A 76 -14.40 -10.37 -11.87
CA GLU A 76 -13.87 -10.77 -13.19
C GLU A 76 -13.39 -12.23 -13.19
N ALA A 77 -12.60 -12.64 -12.18
CA ALA A 77 -12.16 -14.03 -12.04
C ALA A 77 -13.31 -15.03 -11.82
N LYS A 78 -14.44 -14.59 -11.25
CA LYS A 78 -15.64 -15.43 -11.12
C LYS A 78 -16.40 -15.53 -12.44
N GLU A 79 -16.43 -14.44 -13.22
CA GLU A 79 -17.06 -14.40 -14.55
C GLU A 79 -16.32 -15.26 -15.57
N GLU A 80 -14.98 -15.35 -15.50
CA GLU A 80 -14.18 -16.30 -16.31
C GLU A 80 -14.63 -17.76 -16.13
N GLY A 81 -15.17 -18.09 -14.96
CA GLY A 81 -15.57 -19.44 -14.59
C GLY A 81 -14.39 -20.34 -14.18
N PHE A 82 -14.72 -21.47 -13.57
CA PHE A 82 -13.74 -22.44 -13.07
C PHE A 82 -13.93 -23.79 -13.76
N PRO A 83 -12.85 -24.55 -13.98
CA PRO A 83 -12.93 -25.89 -14.57
C PRO A 83 -13.85 -26.79 -13.74
N THR A 84 -14.66 -27.62 -14.41
CA THR A 84 -15.63 -28.50 -13.73
C THR A 84 -15.07 -29.91 -13.51
N SER A 85 -14.21 -30.39 -14.42
CA SER A 85 -13.58 -31.72 -14.34
C SER A 85 -12.49 -31.77 -13.26
N VAL A 86 -12.29 -32.94 -12.65
CA VAL A 86 -11.25 -33.16 -11.63
C VAL A 86 -9.85 -32.97 -12.23
N GLU A 87 -9.59 -33.57 -13.39
CA GLU A 87 -8.30 -33.50 -14.07
C GLU A 87 -7.94 -32.05 -14.46
N GLU A 88 -8.91 -31.29 -14.96
CA GLU A 88 -8.74 -29.88 -15.32
C GLU A 88 -8.55 -28.99 -14.09
N LYS A 89 -9.22 -29.30 -12.97
CA LYS A 89 -9.04 -28.58 -11.70
C LYS A 89 -7.64 -28.75 -11.14
N GLU A 90 -7.10 -29.97 -11.18
CA GLU A 90 -5.73 -30.24 -10.73
C GLU A 90 -4.71 -29.49 -11.60
N ALA A 91 -4.87 -29.52 -12.92
CA ALA A 91 -3.99 -28.78 -13.83
C ALA A 91 -4.08 -27.26 -13.59
N TYR A 92 -5.30 -26.73 -13.47
CA TYR A 92 -5.54 -25.32 -13.18
C TYR A 92 -4.95 -24.91 -11.84
N PHE A 93 -5.11 -25.73 -10.80
CA PHE A 93 -4.54 -25.48 -9.49
C PHE A 93 -3.01 -25.33 -9.55
N LEU A 94 -2.33 -26.25 -10.21
CA LEU A 94 -0.86 -26.24 -10.34
C LEU A 94 -0.38 -25.02 -11.14
N ASP A 95 -1.08 -24.66 -12.20
CA ASP A 95 -0.78 -23.46 -13.00
C ASP A 95 -0.93 -22.18 -12.16
N GLN A 96 -2.04 -22.05 -11.43
CA GLN A 96 -2.28 -20.89 -10.56
C GLN A 96 -1.27 -20.78 -9.41
N VAL A 97 -0.88 -21.89 -8.77
CA VAL A 97 0.16 -21.89 -7.74
C VAL A 97 1.50 -21.46 -8.35
N THR A 98 1.84 -21.98 -9.53
CA THR A 98 3.08 -21.61 -10.23
C THR A 98 3.12 -20.12 -10.55
N ILE A 99 2.04 -19.56 -11.09
CA ILE A 99 1.91 -18.13 -11.38
C ILE A 99 2.02 -17.30 -10.09
N GLY A 100 1.29 -17.69 -9.03
CA GLY A 100 1.33 -17.01 -7.73
C GLY A 100 2.71 -17.01 -7.08
N GLU A 101 3.44 -18.12 -7.18
CA GLU A 101 4.82 -18.22 -6.69
C GLU A 101 5.79 -17.39 -7.53
N GLN A 102 5.67 -17.38 -8.86
CA GLN A 102 6.50 -16.55 -9.73
C GLN A 102 6.30 -15.05 -9.44
N LEU A 103 5.06 -14.60 -9.26
CA LEU A 103 4.75 -13.22 -8.94
C LEU A 103 5.12 -12.84 -7.49
N GLY A 104 5.03 -13.80 -6.56
CA GLY A 104 5.33 -13.60 -5.14
C GLY A 104 6.81 -13.72 -4.76
N THR A 105 7.64 -14.36 -5.59
CA THR A 105 9.08 -14.56 -5.33
C THR A 105 9.95 -13.37 -5.70
N ASP A 106 9.37 -12.25 -6.17
CA ASP A 106 10.16 -11.07 -6.53
C ASP A 106 10.87 -10.47 -5.31
N ARG A 107 12.12 -10.90 -5.20
CA ARG A 107 13.01 -10.89 -4.05
C ARG A 107 13.46 -9.50 -3.65
N GLU A 108 13.06 -8.47 -4.40
CA GLU A 108 13.47 -7.09 -4.17
C GLU A 108 12.85 -6.44 -2.93
N TYR A 109 11.68 -6.90 -2.44
CA TYR A 109 11.10 -6.36 -1.20
C TYR A 109 11.85 -6.84 0.05
N ARG A 110 12.31 -8.11 0.03
CA ARG A 110 13.02 -8.74 1.15
C ARG A 110 14.47 -8.26 1.26
N THR A 111 15.15 -8.06 0.13
CA THR A 111 16.53 -7.55 0.10
C THR A 111 16.62 -6.06 0.41
N ARG A 112 15.63 -5.25 0.01
CA ARG A 112 15.63 -3.81 0.29
C ARG A 112 15.33 -3.46 1.75
N LYS A 113 14.56 -4.26 2.51
CA LYS A 113 14.34 -4.01 3.95
C LYS A 113 15.64 -4.19 4.77
N ALA A 114 16.44 -5.21 4.43
CA ALA A 114 17.73 -5.47 5.08
C ALA A 114 18.76 -4.36 4.80
N ASN A 115 18.74 -3.76 3.61
CA ASN A 115 19.65 -2.66 3.22
C ASN A 115 19.10 -1.25 3.54
N ARG A 116 17.86 -1.13 4.05
CA ARG A 116 17.21 0.17 4.32
C ARG A 116 17.79 0.94 5.51
N GLY A 117 18.71 0.34 6.25
CA GLY A 117 19.46 1.00 7.33
C GLY A 117 20.52 2.01 6.85
N SER A 118 20.86 2.04 5.55
CA SER A 118 22.04 2.81 5.08
C SER A 118 21.87 3.66 3.80
N MET A 119 20.69 3.69 3.16
CA MET A 119 20.52 4.39 1.87
C MET A 119 19.94 5.80 2.06
N LYS A 120 20.74 6.84 1.79
CA LYS A 120 20.26 8.24 1.72
C LYS A 120 19.37 8.36 0.47
N LYS A 121 18.06 8.30 0.64
CA LYS A 121 17.08 8.28 -0.45
C LYS A 121 16.84 9.69 -1.02
N THR A 122 17.05 9.84 -2.31
CA THR A 122 16.59 10.99 -3.10
C THR A 122 15.10 10.84 -3.41
N GLY A 123 14.34 11.93 -3.31
CA GLY A 123 12.86 11.90 -3.28
C GLY A 123 12.16 11.41 -4.55
N SER A 124 12.86 11.31 -5.70
CA SER A 124 12.25 10.91 -6.98
C SER A 124 12.20 9.40 -7.20
N GLU A 125 13.07 8.62 -6.56
CA GLU A 125 13.11 7.15 -6.72
C GLU A 125 12.12 6.43 -5.80
N LEU A 126 11.42 7.14 -4.91
CA LEU A 126 10.50 6.56 -3.94
C LEU A 126 9.05 6.44 -4.44
N LEU A 127 8.72 7.09 -5.55
CA LEU A 127 7.32 7.30 -5.98
C LEU A 127 6.85 6.34 -7.08
N THR A 128 7.75 5.70 -7.82
CA THR A 128 7.39 4.83 -8.97
C THR A 128 7.27 3.35 -8.63
N TRP A 129 7.89 2.89 -7.53
CA TRP A 129 8.00 1.46 -7.22
C TRP A 129 6.83 0.93 -6.39
N ASP A 130 6.14 1.78 -5.63
CA ASP A 130 5.05 1.34 -4.75
C ASP A 130 3.80 0.90 -5.56
N GLY A 131 3.64 1.39 -6.80
CA GLY A 131 2.55 1.00 -7.71
C GLY A 131 2.74 -0.38 -8.34
N ASP A 132 3.91 -0.64 -8.92
CA ASP A 132 4.23 -1.91 -9.60
C ASP A 132 4.31 -3.11 -8.63
N ILE A 133 4.71 -2.86 -7.38
CA ILE A 133 4.74 -3.91 -6.35
C ILE A 133 3.31 -4.26 -5.95
N ALA A 134 2.44 -3.25 -5.79
CA ALA A 134 1.05 -3.47 -5.41
C ALA A 134 0.28 -4.26 -6.49
N SER A 135 0.51 -3.98 -7.77
CA SER A 135 -0.10 -4.74 -8.88
C SER A 135 0.35 -6.20 -8.89
N ARG A 136 1.66 -6.48 -8.79
CA ARG A 136 2.17 -7.87 -8.73
C ARG A 136 1.65 -8.62 -7.50
N THR A 137 1.56 -7.97 -6.34
CA THR A 137 0.99 -8.61 -5.14
C THR A 137 -0.49 -8.92 -5.29
N LEU A 138 -1.22 -8.07 -6.01
CA LEU A 138 -2.64 -8.28 -6.31
C LEU A 138 -2.84 -9.45 -7.28
N GLU A 139 -2.04 -9.51 -8.35
CA GLU A 139 -2.06 -10.61 -9.32
C GLU A 139 -1.65 -11.95 -8.70
N ALA A 140 -0.61 -11.94 -7.84
CA ALA A 140 -0.22 -13.12 -7.07
C ALA A 140 -1.35 -13.60 -6.15
N ALA A 141 -1.98 -12.68 -5.41
CA ALA A 141 -3.12 -13.00 -4.55
C ALA A 141 -4.29 -13.57 -5.34
N LEU A 142 -4.55 -13.02 -6.54
CA LEU A 142 -5.60 -13.53 -7.43
C LEU A 142 -5.34 -14.98 -7.85
N ALA A 143 -4.09 -15.31 -8.18
CA ALA A 143 -3.73 -16.68 -8.55
C ALA A 143 -3.93 -17.65 -7.36
N PHE A 144 -3.51 -17.27 -6.16
CA PHE A 144 -3.78 -18.07 -4.96
C PHE A 144 -5.27 -18.21 -4.65
N TYR A 145 -6.08 -17.16 -4.84
CA TYR A 145 -7.53 -17.20 -4.72
C TYR A 145 -8.15 -18.18 -5.73
N LYS A 146 -7.72 -18.14 -7.00
CA LYS A 146 -8.15 -19.08 -8.05
C LYS A 146 -7.79 -20.52 -7.68
N GLY A 147 -6.62 -20.75 -7.09
CA GLY A 147 -6.22 -22.05 -6.55
C GLY A 147 -7.11 -22.53 -5.39
N LEU A 148 -7.46 -21.64 -4.45
CA LEU A 148 -8.38 -21.97 -3.35
C LEU A 148 -9.76 -22.39 -3.83
N LYS A 149 -10.23 -21.81 -4.93
CA LYS A 149 -11.55 -22.08 -5.49
C LYS A 149 -11.74 -23.47 -6.04
N VAL A 150 -10.68 -24.04 -6.59
CA VAL A 150 -10.71 -25.38 -7.19
C VAL A 150 -10.31 -26.48 -6.21
N TYR A 151 -9.83 -26.11 -5.02
CA TYR A 151 -9.36 -27.05 -4.01
C TYR A 151 -10.50 -27.59 -3.12
N PRO A 152 -10.56 -28.90 -2.86
CA PRO A 152 -11.68 -29.52 -2.14
C PRO A 152 -11.76 -29.13 -0.66
N THR A 153 -10.63 -28.90 0.02
CA THR A 153 -10.56 -28.52 1.45
C THR A 153 -9.82 -27.19 1.62
N PRO A 154 -10.45 -26.04 1.31
CA PRO A 154 -9.75 -24.75 1.27
C PRO A 154 -9.05 -24.41 2.59
N GLY A 155 -9.58 -24.84 3.75
CA GLY A 155 -8.96 -24.62 5.06
C GLY A 155 -7.55 -25.20 5.22
N ASP A 156 -7.26 -26.37 4.66
CA ASP A 156 -5.92 -26.97 4.72
C ASP A 156 -4.93 -26.16 3.87
N LEU A 157 -5.40 -25.65 2.73
CA LEU A 157 -4.59 -24.87 1.81
C LEU A 157 -4.25 -23.48 2.38
N ILE A 158 -5.17 -22.83 3.12
CA ILE A 158 -4.86 -21.58 3.87
C ILE A 158 -3.71 -21.82 4.85
N ASN A 159 -3.72 -22.94 5.58
CA ASN A 159 -2.69 -23.24 6.57
C ASN A 159 -1.29 -23.42 5.96
N ILE A 160 -1.22 -23.85 4.70
CA ILE A 160 0.03 -23.93 3.95
C ILE A 160 0.43 -22.54 3.48
N TYR A 161 -0.50 -21.79 2.89
CA TYR A 161 -0.24 -20.43 2.41
C TYR A 161 0.21 -19.46 3.50
N ASP A 162 -0.35 -19.55 4.71
CA ASP A 162 0.10 -18.74 5.86
C ASP A 162 1.60 -18.92 6.18
N LYS A 163 2.15 -20.10 5.88
CA LYS A 163 3.56 -20.44 6.14
C LYS A 163 4.49 -20.14 4.98
N THR A 164 4.02 -20.29 3.74
CA THR A 164 4.87 -20.24 2.54
C THR A 164 4.76 -18.92 1.79
N VAL A 165 3.61 -18.25 1.83
CA VAL A 165 3.33 -17.04 1.05
C VAL A 165 3.67 -15.77 1.87
N PRO A 166 4.30 -14.75 1.27
CA PRO A 166 4.57 -13.47 1.95
C PRO A 166 3.30 -12.78 2.48
N LYS A 167 3.40 -12.18 3.68
CA LYS A 167 2.30 -11.43 4.33
C LYS A 167 1.58 -10.40 3.43
N PRO A 168 2.26 -9.58 2.61
CA PRO A 168 1.57 -8.62 1.75
C PRO A 168 0.58 -9.24 0.76
N ILE A 169 0.85 -10.48 0.31
CA ILE A 169 -0.03 -11.22 -0.60
C ILE A 169 -1.19 -11.83 0.20
N LEU A 170 -0.91 -12.37 1.39
CA LEU A 170 -1.93 -12.90 2.31
C LEU A 170 -2.93 -11.83 2.75
N ASP A 171 -2.48 -10.60 3.00
CA ASP A 171 -3.36 -9.49 3.39
C ASP A 171 -4.39 -9.17 2.28
N ILE A 172 -3.96 -9.18 1.01
CA ILE A 172 -4.85 -8.99 -0.14
C ILE A 172 -5.76 -10.19 -0.34
N LEU A 173 -5.22 -11.41 -0.22
CA LEU A 173 -5.98 -12.65 -0.31
C LEU A 173 -7.08 -12.72 0.76
N ALA A 174 -6.79 -12.31 2.00
CA ALA A 174 -7.77 -12.24 3.08
C ALA A 174 -8.91 -11.27 2.76
N GLU A 175 -8.62 -10.12 2.14
CA GLU A 175 -9.65 -9.18 1.68
C GLU A 175 -10.49 -9.78 0.54
N MET A 176 -9.88 -10.54 -0.40
CA MET A 176 -10.61 -11.29 -1.44
C MET A 176 -11.57 -12.33 -0.84
N ILE A 177 -11.10 -13.11 0.15
CA ILE A 177 -11.92 -14.11 0.85
C ILE A 177 -13.03 -13.45 1.68
N ALA A 178 -12.75 -12.32 2.32
CA ALA A 178 -13.74 -11.59 3.09
C ALA A 178 -14.90 -11.07 2.22
N TYR A 179 -14.60 -10.66 0.99
CA TYR A 179 -15.61 -10.33 -0.02
C TYR A 179 -16.35 -11.56 -0.53
N ASP A 180 -15.63 -12.67 -0.74
CA ASP A 180 -16.20 -13.89 -1.25
C ASP A 180 -16.77 -14.82 -0.17
N GLY A 181 -18.05 -14.62 0.14
CA GLY A 181 -18.79 -15.42 1.13
C GLY A 181 -18.81 -16.93 0.88
N SER A 182 -18.52 -17.40 -0.33
CA SER A 182 -18.48 -18.84 -0.66
C SER A 182 -17.18 -19.54 -0.23
N LEU A 183 -16.14 -18.79 0.11
CA LEU A 183 -14.90 -19.28 0.71
C LEU A 183 -14.84 -19.00 2.22
N ARG A 184 -15.97 -18.67 2.86
CA ARG A 184 -16.04 -18.55 4.33
C ARG A 184 -15.74 -19.90 4.97
N ILE A 185 -14.45 -20.13 5.17
CA ILE A 185 -13.89 -21.27 5.87
C ILE A 185 -14.31 -21.14 7.33
N GLU A 186 -15.19 -22.03 7.77
CA GLU A 186 -15.60 -22.17 9.17
C GLU A 186 -14.38 -22.32 10.11
N ALA A 187 -13.21 -22.70 9.59
CA ALA A 187 -11.96 -22.76 10.34
C ALA A 187 -11.36 -21.38 10.73
N LEU A 188 -11.76 -20.25 10.12
CA LEU A 188 -11.38 -18.92 10.62
C LEU A 188 -12.27 -18.46 11.80
N SER A 189 -13.42 -19.12 12.02
CA SER A 189 -14.25 -18.92 13.21
C SER A 189 -13.79 -19.76 14.42
N GLY A 190 -12.78 -20.61 14.23
CA GLY A 190 -12.05 -21.29 15.29
C GLY A 190 -11.20 -20.30 16.08
N GLY A 191 -11.85 -19.62 17.02
CA GLY A 191 -11.35 -18.59 17.94
C GLY A 191 -9.83 -18.43 18.04
N ILE A 192 -9.34 -17.29 17.56
CA ILE A 192 -8.08 -16.71 18.04
C ILE A 192 -8.26 -16.45 19.54
N PRO A 193 -7.48 -17.07 20.45
CA PRO A 193 -7.53 -16.72 21.86
C PRO A 193 -7.06 -15.27 22.03
N GLY A 194 -7.99 -14.38 22.41
CA GLY A 194 -7.68 -12.99 22.77
C GLY A 194 -8.21 -11.89 21.82
N MET A 195 -8.98 -12.22 20.78
CA MET A 195 -9.68 -11.21 19.97
C MET A 195 -11.18 -11.20 20.31
N PRO A 196 -11.75 -10.07 20.78
CA PRO A 196 -13.20 -9.97 20.98
C PRO A 196 -13.92 -10.10 19.63
N ASN A 197 -14.92 -10.98 19.64
CA ASN A 197 -15.74 -11.40 18.51
C ASN A 197 -16.48 -10.19 17.91
N LEU A 198 -16.05 -9.72 16.73
CA LEU A 198 -16.68 -8.59 16.01
C LEU A 198 -17.90 -9.04 15.18
N GLY A 199 -18.65 -10.02 15.70
CA GLY A 199 -19.84 -10.60 15.05
C GLY A 199 -21.17 -10.13 15.64
N ASN A 200 -21.20 -9.66 16.89
CA ASN A 200 -22.44 -9.29 17.58
C ASN A 200 -22.40 -7.84 18.06
N ILE A 201 -22.85 -6.91 17.21
CA ILE A 201 -23.10 -5.50 17.60
C ILE A 201 -24.32 -5.38 18.54
N SER A 202 -25.05 -6.48 18.77
CA SER A 202 -26.25 -6.57 19.60
C SER A 202 -25.97 -6.70 21.09
N ASP A 203 -24.72 -6.95 21.50
CA ASP A 203 -24.35 -7.17 22.90
C ASP A 203 -23.72 -5.94 23.57
N ILE A 204 -23.87 -4.74 22.99
CA ILE A 204 -23.46 -3.49 23.65
C ILE A 204 -24.54 -3.11 24.67
N PRO A 205 -24.29 -3.19 25.99
CA PRO A 205 -25.23 -2.66 26.96
C PRO A 205 -25.32 -1.14 26.76
N ASN A 206 -26.54 -0.67 26.52
CA ASN A 206 -26.89 0.74 26.50
C ASN A 206 -26.54 1.34 27.87
N VAL A 207 -25.37 1.96 28.01
CA VAL A 207 -24.97 2.70 29.20
C VAL A 207 -25.87 3.93 29.31
N GLY A 208 -26.90 3.81 30.15
CA GLY A 208 -27.83 4.90 30.45
C GLY A 208 -27.09 6.10 31.04
N LEU A 209 -27.38 7.27 30.46
CA LEU A 209 -27.26 8.53 31.18
C LEU A 209 -28.40 8.57 32.21
N ASP A 210 -28.07 8.36 33.48
CA ASP A 210 -28.79 8.91 34.64
C ASP A 210 -27.76 9.25 35.72
#